data_AF-A0A2A5FT24-F1
#
_entry.id   AF-A0A2A5FT24-F1
#
_cell.length_a   1.000
_cell.length_b   1.000
_cell.length_c   1.000
_cell.angle_alpha   90.00
_cell.angle_beta   90.00
_cell.angle_gamma   90.00
#
_symmetry.space_group_name_H-M   'P 1'
#
loop_
_entity.id
_entity.type
_entity.pdbx_description
1 polymer ?
#
loop_
_entity_poly.entity_id
_entity_poly.type
_entity_poly.pdbx_seq_one_letter_code
_entity_poly.pdbx_strand_id
1 'polypeptide(L)'
;MSEFNISFAQHMSDASLLITQNASIKDESERAAIYTALVACEIALKSALECSGKSLSQIPKTHSLSKLLNLVCSCTVLEDITNGKLTRVPAVRLRGVVIDSNYTDATVGNLLELEKYGVSVFPNEIRYGDTLNHFPVELIQKLSSKIISWVKLHADNIKA
;
A
#
# COMPACT_ATOMS: atom_id res chain seq x y z
N MET A 1 21.71 5.59 -2.04
CA MET A 1 20.72 4.73 -1.34
C MET A 1 19.36 5.38 -1.54
N SER A 2 18.34 4.61 -1.88
CA SER A 2 16.97 5.13 -1.94
C SER A 2 16.50 5.44 -0.52
N GLU A 3 15.82 6.59 -0.35
CA GLU A 3 15.25 7.00 0.94
C GLU A 3 14.12 6.05 1.35
N PHE A 4 13.34 5.59 0.35
CA PHE A 4 12.20 4.71 0.56
C PHE A 4 12.52 3.27 0.15
N ASN A 5 13.07 2.52 1.09
CA ASN A 5 13.54 1.15 0.86
C ASN A 5 12.37 0.12 0.78
N ILE A 6 12.17 -0.48 -0.40
CA ILE A 6 11.12 -1.49 -0.62
C ILE A 6 11.33 -2.78 0.20
N SER A 7 12.57 -3.15 0.53
CA SER A 7 12.86 -4.29 1.40
C SER A 7 12.47 -3.99 2.85
N PHE A 8 12.59 -2.73 3.29
CA PHE A 8 12.08 -2.33 4.60
C PHE A 8 10.54 -2.39 4.64
N ALA A 9 9.85 -1.97 3.57
CA ALA A 9 8.41 -2.16 3.44
C ALA A 9 8.02 -3.66 3.51
N GLN A 10 8.78 -4.53 2.87
CA GLN A 10 8.57 -5.99 2.96
C GLN A 10 8.68 -6.49 4.41
N HIS A 11 9.74 -6.14 5.13
CA HIS A 11 9.89 -6.56 6.52
C HIS A 11 8.77 -6.04 7.43
N MET A 12 8.28 -4.82 7.18
CA MET A 12 7.11 -4.29 7.89
C MET A 12 5.84 -5.10 7.57
N SER A 13 5.61 -5.44 6.31
CA SER A 13 4.49 -6.31 5.92
C SER A 13 4.57 -7.69 6.57
N ASP A 14 5.77 -8.28 6.65
CA ASP A 14 6.00 -9.57 7.28
C ASP A 14 5.80 -9.49 8.80
N ALA A 15 6.28 -8.41 9.43
CA ALA A 15 6.07 -8.16 10.85
C ALA A 15 4.58 -8.02 11.20
N SER A 16 3.79 -7.37 10.34
CA SER A 16 2.33 -7.28 10.52
C SER A 16 1.66 -8.66 10.63
N LEU A 17 2.07 -9.62 9.80
CA LEU A 17 1.58 -11.00 9.85
C LEU A 17 1.96 -11.70 11.17
N LEU A 18 3.20 -11.51 11.62
CA LEU A 18 3.71 -12.13 12.85
C LEU A 18 3.03 -11.59 14.12
N ILE A 19 2.63 -10.31 14.13
CA ILE A 19 1.91 -9.70 15.25
C ILE A 19 0.60 -10.46 15.54
N THR A 20 -0.18 -10.76 14.50
CA THR A 20 -1.46 -11.48 14.66
C THR A 20 -1.30 -12.95 15.02
N GLN A 21 -0.14 -13.57 14.75
CA GLN A 21 0.09 -14.99 15.03
C GLN A 21 0.43 -15.26 16.51
N ASN A 22 0.94 -14.28 17.24
CA ASN A 22 1.46 -14.43 18.61
C ASN A 22 0.66 -13.63 19.66
N ALA A 23 -0.52 -13.16 19.28
CA ALA A 23 -1.29 -12.21 20.07
C ALA A 23 -2.03 -12.85 21.26
N SER A 24 -1.61 -12.54 22.49
CA SER A 24 -2.40 -12.80 23.70
C SER A 24 -3.49 -11.75 23.94
N ILE A 25 -3.34 -10.55 23.36
CA ILE A 25 -4.31 -9.44 23.40
C ILE A 25 -4.75 -9.17 21.97
N LYS A 26 -5.94 -9.66 21.61
CA LYS A 26 -6.44 -9.66 20.23
C LYS A 26 -6.54 -8.24 19.66
N ASP A 27 -7.21 -7.33 20.34
CA ASP A 27 -7.57 -6.01 19.80
C ASP A 27 -6.34 -5.11 19.57
N GLU A 28 -5.42 -5.04 20.54
CA GLU A 28 -4.20 -4.24 20.40
C GLU A 28 -3.21 -4.84 19.39
N SER A 29 -3.22 -6.17 19.23
CA SER A 29 -2.43 -6.83 18.19
C SER A 29 -3.00 -6.56 16.80
N GLU A 30 -4.32 -6.56 16.64
CA GLU A 30 -4.97 -6.16 15.38
C GLU A 30 -4.64 -4.71 15.03
N ARG A 31 -4.74 -3.79 16.01
CA ARG A 31 -4.35 -2.38 15.84
C ARG A 31 -2.90 -2.24 15.39
N ALA A 32 -1.98 -2.91 16.08
CA ALA A 32 -0.56 -2.88 15.76
C ALA A 32 -0.27 -3.50 14.38
N ALA A 33 -0.93 -4.59 14.03
CA ALA A 33 -0.78 -5.25 12.74
C ALA A 33 -1.28 -4.38 11.59
N ILE A 34 -2.50 -3.81 11.70
CA ILE A 34 -3.05 -2.88 10.70
C ILE A 34 -2.12 -1.68 10.54
N TYR A 35 -1.72 -1.05 11.65
CA TYR A 35 -0.79 0.09 11.61
C TYR A 35 0.50 -0.26 10.85
N THR A 36 1.10 -1.41 11.17
CA THR A 36 2.36 -1.86 10.56
C THR A 36 2.20 -2.14 9.06
N ALA A 37 1.10 -2.77 8.65
CA ALA A 37 0.79 -3.01 7.25
C ALA A 37 0.54 -1.71 6.46
N LEU A 38 -0.11 -0.72 7.06
CA LEU A 38 -0.33 0.59 6.42
C LEU A 38 0.96 1.40 6.29
N VAL A 39 1.87 1.32 7.27
CA VAL A 39 3.23 1.86 7.12
C VAL A 39 3.97 1.19 5.97
N ALA A 40 3.86 -0.13 5.83
CA ALA A 40 4.45 -0.85 4.69
C ALA A 40 3.89 -0.35 3.35
N CYS A 41 2.58 -0.09 3.26
CA CYS A 41 1.95 0.52 2.08
C CYS A 41 2.52 1.92 1.80
N GLU A 42 2.65 2.77 2.83
CA GLU A 42 3.19 4.12 2.71
C GLU A 42 4.60 4.11 2.10
N ILE A 43 5.48 3.28 2.66
CA ILE A 43 6.87 3.16 2.21
C ILE A 43 6.92 2.63 0.78
N ALA A 44 6.12 1.61 0.46
CA ALA A 44 6.08 1.05 -0.89
C ALA A 44 5.61 2.07 -1.94
N LEU A 45 4.56 2.84 -1.65
CA LEU A 45 4.07 3.89 -2.56
C LEU A 45 5.11 5.01 -2.75
N LYS A 46 5.78 5.43 -1.67
CA LYS A 46 6.86 6.43 -1.76
C LYS A 46 8.08 5.89 -2.54
N SER A 47 8.40 4.61 -2.37
CA SER A 47 9.43 3.92 -3.15
C SER A 47 9.09 3.92 -4.64
N ALA A 48 7.84 3.63 -5.00
CA ALA A 48 7.38 3.71 -6.39
C ALA A 48 7.53 5.12 -6.99
N LEU A 49 7.21 6.16 -6.21
CA LEU A 49 7.40 7.55 -6.65
C LEU A 49 8.88 7.89 -6.87
N GLU A 50 9.78 7.44 -5.98
CA GLU A 50 11.22 7.60 -6.15
C GLU A 50 11.72 6.86 -7.40
N CYS A 51 11.32 5.60 -7.59
CA CYS A 51 11.60 4.80 -8.79
C CYS A 51 11.07 5.45 -10.08
N SER A 52 9.98 6.22 -10.00
CA SER A 52 9.41 6.92 -11.16
C SER A 52 10.25 8.11 -11.65
N GLY A 53 11.34 8.44 -10.93
CA GLY A 53 12.23 9.55 -11.24
C GLY A 53 11.91 10.85 -10.50
N LYS A 54 10.96 10.83 -9.54
CA LYS A 54 10.69 12.01 -8.70
C LYS A 54 11.80 12.19 -7.67
N SER A 55 12.25 13.43 -7.48
CA SER A 55 13.17 13.76 -6.40
C SER A 55 12.47 13.69 -5.04
N LEU A 56 13.25 13.56 -3.95
CA LEU A 56 12.72 13.57 -2.58
C LEU A 56 11.92 14.85 -2.25
N SER A 57 12.25 15.98 -2.87
CA SER A 57 11.49 17.23 -2.71
C SER A 57 10.13 17.23 -3.41
N GLN A 58 9.94 16.35 -4.41
CA GLN A 58 8.67 16.18 -5.13
C GLN A 58 7.78 15.11 -4.48
N ILE A 59 8.34 14.26 -3.62
CA ILE A 59 7.57 13.25 -2.87
C ILE A 59 7.03 13.91 -1.60
N PRO A 60 5.70 14.00 -1.43
CA PRO A 60 5.13 14.71 -0.29
C PRO A 60 5.46 14.00 1.04
N LYS A 61 5.76 14.81 2.06
CA LYS A 61 5.87 14.37 3.45
C LYS A 61 4.48 14.18 4.06
N THR A 62 3.71 13.26 3.49
CA THR A 62 2.36 12.89 3.96
C THR A 62 2.30 11.41 4.30
N HIS A 63 1.39 11.08 5.22
CA HIS A 63 1.01 9.71 5.55
C HIS A 63 -0.31 9.30 4.87
N SER A 64 -0.97 10.22 4.14
CA SER A 64 -2.22 9.95 3.46
C SER A 64 -2.01 8.99 2.30
N LEU A 65 -2.43 7.74 2.49
CA LEU A 65 -2.26 6.67 1.50
C LEU A 65 -3.05 6.95 0.22
N SER A 66 -4.23 7.56 0.31
CA SER A 66 -5.03 7.98 -0.85
C SER A 66 -4.28 9.03 -1.70
N LYS A 67 -3.64 10.02 -1.08
CA LYS A 67 -2.80 11.01 -1.77
C LYS A 67 -1.58 10.38 -2.43
N LEU A 68 -0.90 9.46 -1.73
CA LEU A 68 0.25 8.75 -2.29
C LEU A 68 -0.16 7.85 -3.47
N LEU A 69 -1.27 7.13 -3.34
CA LEU A 69 -1.83 6.32 -4.42
C LEU A 69 -2.18 7.19 -5.64
N ASN A 70 -2.79 8.36 -5.44
CA ASN A 70 -3.09 9.29 -6.53
C ASN A 70 -1.83 9.72 -7.28
N LEU A 71 -0.74 10.02 -6.56
CA LEU A 71 0.53 10.37 -7.19
C LEU A 71 1.10 9.19 -7.98
N VAL A 72 1.09 7.98 -7.41
CA VAL A 72 1.53 6.77 -8.14
C VAL A 72 0.66 6.54 -9.39
N CYS A 73 -0.65 6.74 -9.30
CA CYS A 73 -1.57 6.58 -10.42
C CYS A 73 -1.33 7.59 -11.55
N SER A 74 -0.69 8.72 -11.26
CA SER A 74 -0.31 9.71 -12.28
C SER A 74 0.92 9.28 -13.10
N CYS A 75 1.67 8.28 -12.63
CA CYS A 75 2.79 7.69 -13.35
C CYS A 75 2.33 6.71 -14.45
N THR A 76 3.29 6.19 -15.21
CA THR A 76 3.11 5.14 -16.22
C THR A 76 4.05 3.97 -15.99
N VAL A 77 3.62 2.75 -16.34
CA VAL A 77 4.38 1.50 -16.23
C VAL A 77 4.37 0.73 -17.55
N LEU A 78 5.28 -0.23 -17.72
CA LEU A 78 5.23 -1.18 -18.83
C LEU A 78 4.40 -2.41 -18.44
N GLU A 79 3.42 -2.77 -19.26
CA GLU A 79 2.66 -4.01 -19.14
C GLU A 79 2.56 -4.72 -20.50
N ASP A 80 2.48 -6.05 -20.47
CA ASP A 80 2.18 -6.85 -21.64
C ASP A 80 0.65 -6.95 -21.83
N ILE A 81 0.13 -6.24 -22.83
CA ILE A 81 -1.32 -6.18 -23.11
C ILE A 81 -1.70 -7.02 -24.33
N THR A 82 -0.72 -7.32 -25.20
CA THR A 82 -0.94 -7.99 -26.48
C THR A 82 0.11 -9.06 -26.69
N ASN A 83 0.07 -10.13 -25.89
CA ASN A 83 0.87 -11.36 -26.00
C ASN A 83 2.31 -11.14 -26.50
N GLY A 84 3.15 -10.57 -25.65
CA GLY A 84 4.59 -10.43 -25.86
C GLY A 84 5.06 -9.01 -26.19
N LYS A 85 4.17 -8.01 -26.20
CA LYS A 85 4.55 -6.61 -26.46
C LYS A 85 4.29 -5.72 -25.25
N LEU A 86 5.37 -5.32 -24.59
CA LEU A 86 5.34 -4.33 -23.52
C LEU A 86 4.87 -2.98 -24.07
N THR A 87 3.77 -2.49 -23.51
CA THR A 87 3.18 -1.19 -23.83
C THR A 87 3.15 -0.34 -22.56
N ARG A 88 3.42 0.96 -22.71
CA ARG A 88 3.36 1.90 -21.59
C ARG A 88 1.91 2.25 -21.30
N VAL A 89 1.48 2.01 -20.07
CA VAL A 89 0.11 2.24 -19.59
C VAL A 89 0.11 3.11 -18.34
N PRO A 90 -1.01 3.79 -18.04
CA PRO A 90 -1.15 4.50 -16.77
C PRO A 90 -1.08 3.54 -15.58
N ALA A 91 -0.34 3.93 -14.54
CA ALA A 91 -0.22 3.20 -13.29
C ALA A 91 -1.53 3.19 -12.47
N VAL A 92 -2.57 3.90 -12.92
CA VAL A 92 -3.95 3.84 -12.39
C VAL A 92 -4.46 2.41 -12.25
N ARG A 93 -3.94 1.47 -13.04
CA ARG A 93 -4.23 0.03 -12.95
C ARG A 93 -3.96 -0.56 -11.57
N LEU A 94 -3.02 0.00 -10.81
CA LEU A 94 -2.78 -0.37 -9.42
C LEU A 94 -4.08 -0.35 -8.59
N ARG A 95 -4.97 0.63 -8.83
CA ARG A 95 -6.26 0.72 -8.13
C ARG A 95 -7.15 -0.50 -8.32
N GLY A 96 -7.08 -1.13 -9.50
CA GLY A 96 -7.87 -2.31 -9.86
C GLY A 96 -7.26 -3.63 -9.39
N VAL A 97 -6.07 -3.61 -8.75
CA VAL A 97 -5.46 -4.84 -8.24
C VAL A 97 -6.34 -5.42 -7.14
N VAL A 98 -6.83 -6.64 -7.38
CA VAL A 98 -7.66 -7.40 -6.43
C VAL A 98 -6.78 -7.94 -5.30
N ILE A 99 -7.18 -7.63 -4.07
CA ILE A 99 -6.50 -8.07 -2.85
C ILE A 99 -6.96 -9.46 -2.43
N ASP A 100 -8.27 -9.69 -2.46
CA ASP A 100 -8.87 -10.96 -2.09
C ASP A 100 -10.11 -11.21 -2.94
N SER A 101 -10.10 -12.31 -3.71
CA SER A 101 -11.18 -12.68 -4.62
C SER A 101 -12.47 -13.10 -3.91
N ASN A 102 -12.42 -13.34 -2.59
CA ASN A 102 -13.61 -13.63 -1.81
C ASN A 102 -14.46 -12.39 -1.52
N TYR A 103 -13.94 -11.18 -1.80
CA TYR A 103 -14.62 -9.92 -1.58
C TYR A 103 -14.74 -9.17 -2.91
N THR A 104 -15.97 -8.89 -3.36
CA THR A 104 -16.23 -8.27 -4.67
C THR A 104 -15.53 -6.92 -4.86
N ASP A 105 -15.39 -6.14 -3.79
CA ASP A 105 -14.86 -4.78 -3.83
C ASP A 105 -13.48 -4.63 -3.14
N ALA A 106 -12.80 -5.73 -2.80
CA ALA A 106 -11.48 -5.68 -2.15
C ALA A 106 -10.36 -5.40 -3.16
N THR A 107 -10.31 -4.17 -3.64
CA THR A 107 -9.25 -3.66 -4.51
C THR A 107 -8.32 -2.72 -3.75
N VAL A 108 -7.10 -2.52 -4.24
CA VAL A 108 -6.16 -1.51 -3.69
C VAL A 108 -6.82 -0.15 -3.62
N GLY A 109 -7.54 0.26 -4.67
CA GLY A 109 -8.21 1.56 -4.72
C GLY A 109 -9.22 1.72 -3.59
N ASN A 110 -10.10 0.75 -3.40
CA ASN A 110 -11.10 0.81 -2.34
C ASN A 110 -10.47 0.77 -0.94
N LEU A 111 -9.44 -0.05 -0.74
CA LEU A 111 -8.79 -0.23 0.56
C LEU A 111 -7.72 0.81 0.89
N LEU A 112 -7.35 1.72 -0.01
CA LEU A 112 -6.48 2.87 0.31
C LEU A 112 -7.23 4.20 0.31
N GLU A 113 -8.43 4.24 -0.28
CA GLU A 113 -9.38 5.35 -0.17
C GLU A 113 -10.33 5.18 1.02
N LEU A 114 -9.80 4.55 2.06
CA LEU A 114 -10.39 4.21 3.36
C LEU A 114 -11.36 5.25 3.92
N GLU A 115 -11.00 6.53 3.88
CA GLU A 115 -11.78 7.65 4.44
C GLU A 115 -13.23 7.69 3.92
N LYS A 116 -13.50 7.27 2.68
CA LYS A 116 -14.85 7.27 2.11
C LYS A 116 -15.80 6.28 2.79
N TYR A 117 -15.27 5.33 3.55
CA TYR A 117 -16.02 4.30 4.28
C TYR A 117 -16.10 4.56 5.79
N GLY A 118 -15.61 5.71 6.28
CA GLY A 118 -15.69 6.06 7.70
C GLY A 118 -14.80 5.21 8.62
N VAL A 119 -13.73 4.62 8.08
CA VAL A 119 -12.74 3.86 8.85
C VAL A 119 -11.72 4.79 9.51
N SER A 120 -11.05 4.30 10.56
CA SER A 120 -10.01 5.01 11.29
C SER A 120 -8.89 5.48 10.37
N VAL A 121 -8.62 6.79 10.38
CA VAL A 121 -7.63 7.45 9.54
C VAL A 121 -6.20 7.17 10.02
N PHE A 122 -5.38 6.65 9.10
CA PHE A 122 -3.95 6.45 9.32
C PHE A 122 -3.18 7.79 9.27
N PRO A 123 -2.20 8.03 10.18
CA PRO A 123 -1.74 7.15 11.27
C PRO A 123 -2.44 7.40 12.60
N ASN A 124 -3.06 8.58 12.79
CA ASN A 124 -3.40 9.09 14.11
C ASN A 124 -4.57 8.36 14.78
N GLU A 125 -5.67 8.11 14.07
CA GLU A 125 -6.85 7.47 14.67
C GLU A 125 -6.59 5.98 14.94
N ILE A 126 -5.75 5.34 14.12
CA ILE A 126 -5.31 3.98 14.38
C ILE A 126 -4.41 3.92 15.62
N ARG A 127 -3.54 4.92 15.84
CA ARG A 127 -2.62 4.93 16.97
C ARG A 127 -3.26 5.38 18.29
N TYR A 128 -4.09 6.41 18.25
CA TYR A 128 -4.59 7.11 19.44
C TYR A 128 -6.11 7.09 19.58
N GLY A 129 -6.85 6.61 18.57
CA GLY A 129 -8.31 6.56 18.63
C GLY A 129 -8.79 5.51 19.63
N ASP A 130 -9.82 5.86 20.39
CA ASP A 130 -10.38 5.02 21.45
C ASP A 130 -10.88 3.66 20.92
N THR A 131 -11.43 3.64 19.71
CA THR A 131 -11.90 2.43 19.03
C THR A 131 -11.27 2.31 17.65
N LEU A 132 -10.91 1.08 17.27
CA LEU A 132 -10.41 0.77 15.94
C LEU A 132 -11.57 0.35 15.05
N ASN A 133 -12.01 1.24 14.16
CA ASN A 133 -13.00 0.92 13.13
C ASN A 133 -12.27 0.76 11.80
N HIS A 134 -11.97 -0.48 11.40
CA HIS A 134 -11.19 -0.72 10.18
C HIS A 134 -11.61 -2.02 9.48
N PHE A 135 -11.19 -2.18 8.23
CA PHE A 135 -11.30 -3.46 7.51
C PHE A 135 -10.55 -4.59 8.24
N PRO A 136 -10.93 -5.86 8.01
CA PRO A 136 -10.29 -7.02 8.63
C PRO A 136 -8.76 -6.98 8.47
N VAL A 137 -8.05 -7.33 9.54
CA VAL A 137 -6.58 -7.24 9.59
C VAL A 137 -5.91 -8.06 8.49
N GLU A 138 -6.44 -9.24 8.19
CA GLU A 138 -5.93 -10.14 7.15
C GLU A 138 -6.04 -9.49 5.77
N LEU A 139 -7.08 -8.68 5.54
CA LEU A 139 -7.26 -7.97 4.29
C LEU A 139 -6.23 -6.86 4.12
N ILE A 140 -5.90 -6.16 5.20
CA ILE A 140 -4.88 -5.10 5.20
C ILE A 140 -3.45 -5.66 5.09
N GLN A 141 -3.19 -6.82 5.68
CA GLN A 141 -1.93 -7.56 5.49
C GLN A 141 -1.76 -8.02 4.04
N LYS A 142 -2.82 -8.52 3.39
CA LYS A 142 -2.79 -8.87 1.95
C LYS A 142 -2.59 -7.63 1.09
N LEU A 143 -3.22 -6.51 1.45
CA LEU A 143 -3.07 -5.22 0.77
C LEU A 143 -1.61 -4.78 0.71
N SER A 144 -0.90 -4.76 1.84
CA SER A 144 0.51 -4.37 1.87
C SER A 144 1.37 -5.28 1.01
N SER A 145 1.16 -6.60 1.09
CA SER A 145 1.88 -7.58 0.25
C SER A 145 1.65 -7.36 -1.25
N LYS A 146 0.41 -7.09 -1.67
CA LYS A 146 0.05 -6.84 -3.08
C LYS A 146 0.67 -5.56 -3.61
N ILE A 147 0.63 -4.47 -2.83
CA ILE A 147 1.27 -3.20 -3.22
C ILE A 147 2.78 -3.39 -3.36
N ILE A 148 3.43 -4.03 -2.38
CA ILE A 148 4.88 -4.27 -2.44
C ILE A 148 5.26 -5.11 -3.67
N SER A 149 4.49 -6.16 -3.96
CA SER A 149 4.69 -7.01 -5.13
C SER A 149 4.54 -6.22 -6.43
N TRP A 150 3.52 -5.36 -6.52
CA TRP A 150 3.31 -4.48 -7.68
C TRP A 150 4.46 -3.49 -7.84
N VAL A 151 4.93 -2.87 -6.76
CA VAL A 151 6.06 -1.92 -6.80
C VAL A 151 7.33 -2.64 -7.24
N LYS A 152 7.62 -3.83 -6.71
CA LYS A 152 8.77 -4.65 -7.14
C LYS A 152 8.72 -5.00 -8.63
N LEU A 153 7.54 -5.35 -9.14
CA LEU A 153 7.34 -5.66 -10.57
C LEU A 153 7.62 -4.46 -11.48
N HIS A 154 7.29 -3.24 -11.03
CA HIS A 154 7.38 -2.04 -11.84
C HIS A 154 8.52 -1.09 -11.49
N ALA A 155 9.37 -1.44 -10.51
CA ALA A 155 10.45 -0.58 -10.01
C ALA A 155 11.36 -0.04 -11.11
N ASP A 156 11.70 -0.87 -12.09
CA ASP A 156 12.62 -0.50 -13.18
C ASP A 156 11.95 0.21 -14.37
N ASN A 157 10.61 0.23 -14.42
CA ASN A 157 9.87 0.70 -15.60
C ASN A 157 8.83 1.80 -15.34
N ILE A 158 8.51 2.06 -14.07
CA ILE A 158 7.65 3.17 -13.66
C ILE A 158 8.29 4.52 -14.03
N LYS A 159 7.49 5.47 -14.55
CA LYS A 159 7.94 6.82 -14.89
C LYS A 159 6.87 7.86 -14.56
N ALA A 160 7.29 8.99 -13.98
CA ALA A 160 6.46 10.15 -13.68
C ALA A 160 6.05 10.95 -14.93
#